data_AF-A0AAD4LLZ6-F1
#
_entry.id   AF-A0AAD4LLZ6-F1
#
_cell.length_a   1.000
_cell.length_b   1.000
_cell.length_c   1.000
_cell.angle_alpha   90.00
_cell.angle_beta   90.00
_cell.angle_gamma   90.00
#
_symmetry.space_group_name_H-M   'P 1'
#
loop_
_entity.id
_entity.type
_entity.pdbx_description
1 polymer ?
#
loop_
_entity_poly.entity_id
_entity_poly.type
_entity_poly.pdbx_seq_one_letter_code
_entity_poly.pdbx_strand_id
1 'polypeptide(L)'
;MLYSTMTSSSQDDWIRISSRDGFSFVVKRNVALHSGTLRSMLDERHSFAEAVQKVCPIDERAAVTEKFVEYLAFKATYENVPPNEELPDFSERVAPEIALELLSAADYLET
;
A
#
# COMPACT_ATOMS: atom_id res chain seq x y z
N MET A 1 30.86 21.44 -7.00
CA MET A 1 29.87 20.53 -7.61
C MET A 1 29.45 19.54 -6.54
N LEU A 2 28.29 19.76 -5.91
CA LEU A 2 27.72 18.80 -4.97
C LEU A 2 26.98 17.75 -5.81
N TYR A 3 27.40 16.49 -5.70
CA TYR A 3 26.71 15.36 -6.31
C TYR A 3 25.35 15.21 -5.62
N SER A 4 24.27 15.51 -6.34
CA SER A 4 22.94 15.06 -5.95
C SER A 4 22.87 13.56 -6.24
N THR A 5 23.06 12.72 -5.23
CA THR A 5 22.80 11.29 -5.34
C THR A 5 21.30 11.10 -5.57
N MET A 6 20.90 10.94 -6.83
CA MET A 6 19.61 10.32 -7.16
C MET A 6 19.70 8.86 -6.73
N THR A 7 19.31 8.59 -5.48
CA THR A 7 19.04 7.22 -5.02
C THR A 7 17.82 6.75 -5.80
N SER A 8 18.03 5.98 -6.88
CA SER A 8 16.94 5.29 -7.57
C SER A 8 16.22 4.40 -6.55
N SER A 9 14.93 4.63 -6.28
CA SER A 9 14.20 3.73 -5.39
C SER A 9 14.16 2.32 -5.95
N SER A 10 14.67 1.37 -5.18
CA SER A 10 14.61 -0.04 -5.55
C SER A 10 13.22 -0.58 -5.24
N GLN A 11 12.77 -1.59 -5.99
CA GLN A 11 11.53 -2.32 -5.69
C GLN A 11 11.57 -2.98 -4.28
N ASP A 12 12.77 -3.13 -3.73
CA ASP A 12 13.06 -3.66 -2.40
C ASP A 12 13.02 -2.62 -1.26
N ASP A 13 12.76 -1.36 -1.59
CA ASP A 13 12.66 -0.29 -0.60
C ASP A 13 11.48 -0.51 0.35
N TRP A 14 11.62 -0.04 1.58
CA TRP A 14 10.53 -0.04 2.55
C TRP A 14 9.74 1.26 2.47
N ILE A 15 8.42 1.15 2.44
CA ILE A 15 7.45 2.24 2.47
C ILE A 15 6.67 2.18 3.76
N ARG A 16 6.50 3.34 4.41
CA ARG A 16 5.65 3.49 5.58
C ARG A 16 4.28 4.01 5.16
N ILE A 17 3.22 3.30 5.48
CA ILE A 17 1.84 3.74 5.34
C ILE A 17 1.35 4.12 6.74
N SER A 18 0.88 5.35 6.93
CA SER A 18 0.43 5.84 8.25
C SER A 18 -1.07 6.11 8.27
N SER A 19 -1.75 5.61 9.29
CA SER A 19 -3.17 5.84 9.52
C SER A 19 -3.44 7.19 10.20
N ARG A 20 -4.69 7.66 10.14
CA ARG A 20 -5.14 8.91 10.78
C ARG A 20 -4.94 8.92 12.29
N ASP A 21 -5.10 7.77 12.94
CA ASP A 21 -4.95 7.57 14.39
C ASP A 21 -3.49 7.27 14.81
N GLY A 22 -2.52 7.46 13.91
CA GLY A 22 -1.09 7.50 14.25
C GLY A 22 -0.37 6.16 14.22
N PHE A 23 -1.01 5.09 13.73
CA PHE A 23 -0.35 3.81 13.51
C PHE A 23 0.45 3.84 12.21
N SER A 24 1.50 3.03 12.15
CA SER A 24 2.38 2.94 10.98
C SER A 24 2.59 1.49 10.58
N PHE A 25 2.38 1.22 9.31
CA PHE A 25 2.53 -0.09 8.69
C PHE A 25 3.67 -0.01 7.67
N VAL A 26 4.59 -0.95 7.71
CA VAL A 26 5.79 -0.91 6.86
C VAL A 26 5.77 -2.09 5.90
N VAL A 27 5.74 -1.81 4.61
CA VAL A 27 5.72 -2.81 3.54
C VAL A 27 6.80 -2.55 2.51
N LYS A 28 7.11 -3.57 1.72
CA LYS A 28 7.97 -3.41 0.55
C LYS A 28 7.31 -2.50 -0.49
N ARG A 29 8.11 -1.75 -1.24
CA ARG A 29 7.65 -0.83 -2.27
C ARG A 29 6.82 -1.56 -3.33
N ASN A 30 7.27 -2.73 -3.78
CA ASN A 30 6.49 -3.54 -4.73
C ASN A 30 5.07 -3.86 -4.21
N VAL A 31 4.88 -4.11 -2.92
CA VAL A 31 3.57 -4.31 -2.30
C VAL A 31 2.75 -3.03 -2.34
N ALA A 32 3.31 -1.90 -1.89
CA ALA A 32 2.62 -0.59 -1.89
C ALA A 32 2.16 -0.16 -3.30
N LEU A 33 2.91 -0.53 -4.34
CA LEU A 33 2.60 -0.19 -5.73
C LEU A 33 1.36 -0.89 -6.30
N HIS A 34 0.74 -1.83 -5.59
CA HIS A 34 -0.53 -2.45 -5.99
C HIS A 34 -1.75 -1.54 -5.79
N SER A 35 -1.58 -0.42 -5.07
CA SER A 35 -2.54 0.69 -5.02
C SER A 35 -2.17 1.75 -6.05
N GLY A 36 -3.14 2.17 -6.86
CA GLY A 36 -2.93 3.24 -7.84
C GLY A 36 -2.66 4.60 -7.21
N THR A 37 -3.37 4.90 -6.13
CA THR A 37 -3.18 6.12 -5.34
C THR A 37 -1.78 6.15 -4.70
N LEU A 38 -1.35 5.07 -4.04
CA LEU A 38 0.00 5.01 -3.44
C LEU A 38 1.10 5.07 -4.50
N ARG A 39 0.90 4.41 -5.64
CA ARG A 39 1.84 4.50 -6.77
C ARG A 39 2.03 5.93 -7.25
N SER A 40 0.94 6.71 -7.31
CA SER A 40 0.98 8.12 -7.67
C SER A 40 1.70 8.97 -6.60
N MET A 41 1.46 8.71 -5.32
CA MET A 41 2.15 9.38 -4.21
C MET A 41 3.67 9.11 -4.20
N LEU A 42 4.06 7.90 -4.60
CA LEU A 42 5.45 7.45 -4.61
C LEU A 42 6.19 7.76 -5.92
N ASP A 43 5.54 8.40 -6.89
CA ASP A 43 6.18 8.75 -8.17
C ASP A 43 7.21 9.88 -7.98
N GLU A 44 8.48 9.52 -8.15
CA GLU A 44 9.61 10.43 -8.02
C GLU A 44 9.66 11.50 -9.12
N ARG A 45 8.97 11.28 -10.26
CA ARG A 45 8.93 12.23 -11.38
C ARG A 45 8.26 13.54 -11.00
N HIS A 46 7.37 13.50 -10.04
CA HIS A 46 6.58 14.64 -9.60
C HIS A 46 7.13 15.32 -8.33
N SER A 47 8.25 14.84 -7.78
CA SER A 47 8.90 15.42 -6.59
C SER A 47 7.97 15.59 -5.37
N PHE A 48 7.00 14.69 -5.20
CA PHE A 48 6.13 14.67 -4.02
C PHE A 48 6.96 14.40 -2.74
N ALA A 49 6.58 15.04 -1.64
CA ALA A 49 7.28 14.90 -0.35
C ALA A 49 7.27 13.45 0.15
N GLU A 50 6.19 12.74 -0.16
CA GLU A 50 5.92 11.33 0.13
C GLU A 50 6.91 10.41 -0.57
N ALA A 51 7.24 10.67 -1.84
CA ALA A 51 8.24 9.90 -2.59
C ALA A 51 9.64 10.06 -1.99
N VAL A 52 9.98 11.28 -1.54
CA VAL A 52 11.26 11.58 -0.89
C VAL A 52 11.34 10.97 0.51
N GLN A 53 10.25 11.06 1.29
CA GLN A 53 10.20 10.58 2.67
C GLN A 53 9.89 9.08 2.79
N LYS A 54 9.42 8.44 1.71
CA LYS A 54 8.92 7.05 1.70
C LYS A 54 7.79 6.83 2.71
N VAL A 55 6.96 7.85 2.89
CA VAL A 55 5.82 7.85 3.80
C VAL A 55 4.56 8.21 3.01
N CYS A 56 3.53 7.37 3.12
CA CYS A 56 2.22 7.56 2.54
C CYS A 56 1.17 7.68 3.66
N PRO A 57 0.74 8.90 4.01
CA PRO A 57 -0.37 9.08 4.92
C PRO A 57 -1.69 8.71 4.24
N ILE A 58 -2.58 8.01 4.95
CA ILE A 58 -3.95 7.75 4.52
C ILE A 58 -4.94 8.20 5.60
N ASP A 59 -6.10 8.72 5.17
CA ASP A 59 -7.12 9.28 6.07
C ASP A 59 -8.07 8.23 6.64
N GLU A 60 -7.54 7.05 6.94
CA GLU A 60 -8.29 5.92 7.48
C GLU A 60 -7.79 5.56 8.88
N ARG A 61 -8.66 4.96 9.69
CA ARG A 61 -8.25 4.43 11.00
C ARG A 61 -7.38 3.18 10.87
N ALA A 62 -6.64 2.85 11.92
CA ALA A 62 -5.67 1.74 11.90
C ALA A 62 -6.29 0.40 11.48
N ALA A 63 -7.50 0.09 11.95
CA ALA A 63 -8.18 -1.16 11.63
C ALA A 63 -8.46 -1.33 10.13
N VAL A 64 -8.77 -0.24 9.43
CA VAL A 64 -9.00 -0.24 7.98
C VAL A 64 -7.66 -0.26 7.25
N THR A 65 -6.71 0.55 7.70
CA THR A 65 -5.35 0.63 7.15
C THR A 65 -4.63 -0.71 7.21
N GLU A 66 -4.74 -1.43 8.32
CA GLU A 66 -4.17 -2.77 8.52
C GLU A 66 -4.69 -3.73 7.46
N LYS A 67 -6.00 -3.75 7.24
CA LYS A 67 -6.64 -4.67 6.30
C LYS A 67 -6.38 -4.30 4.84
N PHE A 68 -6.31 -3.01 4.55
CA PHE A 68 -5.81 -2.52 3.27
C PHE A 68 -4.37 -3.00 3.00
N VAL A 69 -3.47 -2.84 3.97
CA VAL A 69 -2.07 -3.29 3.85
C VAL A 69 -1.98 -4.80 3.71
N GLU A 70 -2.78 -5.55 4.46
CA GLU A 70 -2.88 -7.01 4.33
C GLU A 70 -3.37 -7.41 2.93
N TYR A 71 -4.35 -6.69 2.37
CA TYR A 71 -4.84 -6.93 1.01
C TYR A 71 -3.76 -6.66 -0.04
N LEU A 72 -2.98 -5.59 0.09
CA LEU A 72 -1.87 -5.33 -0.84
C LEU A 72 -0.85 -6.48 -0.82
N ALA A 73 -0.53 -7.00 0.37
CA ALA A 73 0.38 -8.14 0.51
C ALA A 73 -0.22 -9.43 -0.08
N PHE A 74 -1.51 -9.65 0.12
CA PHE A 74 -2.25 -10.74 -0.50
C PHE A 74 -2.20 -10.63 -2.03
N LYS A 75 -2.57 -9.48 -2.60
CA LYS A 75 -2.53 -9.24 -4.05
C LYS A 75 -1.12 -9.47 -4.61
N ALA A 76 -0.09 -8.91 -3.98
CA ALA A 76 1.30 -9.13 -4.38
C ALA A 76 1.75 -10.60 -4.36
N THR A 77 1.17 -11.40 -3.46
CA THR A 77 1.48 -12.83 -3.32
C THR A 77 0.75 -13.66 -4.38
N TYR A 78 -0.51 -13.33 -4.67
CA TYR A 78 -1.40 -14.20 -5.45
C TYR A 78 -1.73 -13.69 -6.87
N GLU A 79 -1.35 -12.47 -7.26
CA GLU A 79 -1.70 -11.87 -8.57
C GLU A 79 -1.17 -12.67 -9.78
N ASN A 80 -0.06 -13.39 -9.61
CA ASN A 80 0.57 -14.17 -10.67
C ASN A 80 0.43 -15.69 -10.49
N VAL A 81 -0.48 -16.12 -9.61
CA VAL A 81 -0.70 -17.54 -9.34
C VAL A 81 -1.42 -18.22 -10.53
N PRO A 82 -0.96 -19.41 -10.97
CA PRO A 82 -1.59 -20.14 -12.06
C PRO A 82 -3.09 -20.46 -11.81
N PRO A 83 -3.94 -20.53 -12.85
CA PRO A 83 -5.38 -20.80 -12.70
C PRO A 83 -5.74 -22.15 -12.06
N ASN A 84 -4.78 -23.06 -11.98
CA ASN A 84 -4.93 -24.40 -11.41
C ASN A 84 -4.53 -24.49 -9.93
N GLU A 85 -4.10 -23.39 -9.31
CA GLU A 85 -3.88 -23.31 -7.88
C GLU A 85 -5.08 -22.69 -7.17
N GLU A 86 -5.34 -23.14 -5.94
CA GLU A 86 -6.43 -22.65 -5.12
C GLU A 86 -6.06 -21.30 -4.49
N LEU A 87 -6.81 -20.25 -4.82
CA LEU A 87 -6.66 -18.94 -4.19
C LEU A 87 -7.35 -18.94 -2.81
N PRO A 88 -6.67 -18.54 -1.73
CA PRO A 88 -7.33 -18.35 -0.45
C PRO A 88 -8.42 -17.27 -0.54
N ASP A 89 -9.55 -17.48 0.12
CA ASP A 89 -10.60 -16.46 0.21
C ASP A 89 -10.17 -15.34 1.17
N PHE A 90 -9.92 -14.15 0.63
CA PHE A 90 -9.55 -12.99 1.44
C PHE A 90 -10.75 -12.44 2.24
N SER A 91 -11.99 -12.67 1.79
CA SER A 91 -13.19 -12.13 2.42
C SER A 91 -13.39 -12.64 3.85
N GLU A 92 -12.95 -13.86 4.15
CA GLU A 92 -12.97 -14.43 5.50
C GLU A 92 -12.09 -13.66 6.50
N ARG A 93 -11.15 -12.85 6.02
CA ARG A 93 -10.25 -12.03 6.85
C ARG A 93 -10.78 -10.64 7.14
N VAL A 94 -11.90 -10.25 6.53
CA VAL A 94 -12.54 -8.95 6.66
C VAL A 94 -13.62 -9.02 7.72
N ALA A 95 -13.43 -8.28 8.81
CA ALA A 95 -14.42 -8.21 9.87
C ALA A 95 -15.66 -7.43 9.38
N PRO A 96 -16.90 -7.89 9.64
CA PRO A 96 -18.11 -7.18 9.21
C PRO A 96 -18.18 -5.72 9.68
N GLU A 97 -17.59 -5.42 10.84
CA GLU A 97 -17.59 -4.11 11.48
C GLU A 97 -16.79 -3.05 10.71
N ILE A 98 -15.88 -3.46 9.82
CA ILE A 98 -15.02 -2.56 9.03
C ILE A 98 -15.33 -2.62 7.53
N ALA A 99 -16.21 -3.54 7.10
CA ALA A 99 -16.36 -3.87 5.68
C ALA A 99 -16.76 -2.67 4.82
N LEU A 100 -17.67 -1.82 5.31
CA LEU A 100 -18.11 -0.62 4.58
C LEU A 100 -17.02 0.45 4.50
N GLU A 101 -16.28 0.66 5.59
CA GLU A 101 -15.13 1.59 5.61
C GLU A 101 -14.04 1.10 4.64
N LEU A 102 -13.71 -0.20 4.69
CA LEU A 102 -12.71 -0.82 3.82
C LEU A 102 -13.11 -0.76 2.34
N LEU A 103 -14.39 -0.94 2.02
CA LEU A 103 -14.90 -0.79 0.65
C LEU A 103 -14.72 0.64 0.13
N SER A 104 -15.07 1.64 0.95
CA SER A 104 -14.88 3.06 0.59
C SER A 104 -13.40 3.39 0.42
N ALA A 105 -12.54 2.88 1.30
CA ALA A 105 -11.10 3.07 1.22
C ALA A 105 -10.51 2.40 -0.03
N ALA A 106 -10.97 1.20 -0.40
CA ALA A 106 -10.50 0.48 -1.58
C ALA A 106 -10.79 1.22 -2.89
N ASP A 107 -11.98 1.84 -3.01
CA ASP A 107 -12.34 2.69 -4.15
C ASP A 107 -11.39 3.90 -4.25
N TYR A 108 -11.17 4.61 -3.14
CA TYR A 108 -10.26 5.77 -3.10
C TYR A 108 -8.79 5.40 -3.34
N LEU A 109 -8.34 4.25 -2.82
CA LEU A 109 -6.95 3.80 -2.91
C LEU A 109 -6.67 3.02 -4.21
N GLU A 110 -7.66 2.89 -5.09
CA GLU A 110 -7.56 2.24 -6.40
C GLU A 110 -6.94 0.84 -6.31
N THR A 111 -7.58 -0.04 -5.54
CA THR A 111 -7.10 -1.42 -5.29
C THR A 111 -8.00 -2.51 -5.83
#